data_AF-U5DIW4-F1
#
_entry.id   AF-U5DIW4-F1
#
_cell.length_a   1.000
_cell.length_b   1.000
_cell.length_c   1.000
_cell.angle_alpha   90.00
_cell.angle_beta   90.00
_cell.angle_gamma   90.00
#
_symmetry.space_group_name_H-M   'P 1'
#
loop_
_entity.id
_entity.type
_entity.pdbx_description
1 polymer ?
#
loop_
_entity_poly.entity_id
_entity_poly.type
_entity_poly.pdbx_seq_one_letter_code
_entity_poly.pdbx_strand_id
1 'polypeptide(L)'
;MAPRKSIVCEATSGKKPDSAEKRARQAEKRRIRNKSRKSEIKTRMKKVFDALDELKKKTEAQADEILPVEKLIAEAYSAIDKAVQKGTLHRNTGAHRKSRLARRKKAVEIHHAWYTPQPVDA
;
A
#
# COMPACT_ATOMS: atom_id res chain seq x y z
N MET A 1 21.48 55.97 -3.75
CA MET A 1 20.48 55.25 -4.55
C MET A 1 21.22 54.38 -5.55
N ALA A 2 21.51 53.12 -5.21
CA ALA A 2 22.35 52.25 -6.03
C ALA A 2 21.57 51.74 -7.25
N PRO A 3 22.13 51.76 -8.47
CA PRO A 3 21.44 51.25 -9.65
C PRO A 3 21.22 49.75 -9.49
N ARG A 4 19.98 49.30 -9.73
CA ARG A 4 19.62 47.88 -9.81
C ARG A 4 20.45 47.28 -10.94
N LYS A 5 21.51 46.54 -10.60
CA LYS A 5 22.27 45.76 -11.58
C LYS A 5 21.27 44.83 -12.26
N SER A 6 21.02 45.11 -13.54
CA SER A 6 20.30 44.24 -14.45
C SER A 6 20.95 42.87 -14.36
N ILE A 7 20.22 41.88 -13.86
CA ILE A 7 20.59 40.48 -14.03
C ILE A 7 20.37 40.22 -15.52
N VAL A 8 21.39 40.52 -16.32
CA VAL A 8 21.48 40.07 -17.70
C VAL A 8 21.35 38.57 -17.63
N CYS A 9 20.28 38.03 -18.23
CA CYS A 9 20.18 36.60 -18.44
C CYS A 9 21.33 36.20 -19.36
N GLU A 10 22.44 35.76 -18.78
CA GLU A 10 23.47 35.05 -19.51
C GLU A 10 22.83 33.78 -20.06
N ALA A 11 22.77 33.67 -21.37
CA ALA A 11 22.22 32.53 -22.07
C ALA A 11 23.07 31.29 -21.75
N THR A 12 22.61 30.49 -20.78
CA THR A 12 23.22 29.19 -20.48
C THR A 12 23.17 28.31 -21.73
N SER A 13 24.32 27.80 -22.11
CA SER A 13 24.60 26.98 -23.28
C SER A 13 23.51 25.92 -23.61
N GLY A 14 22.75 26.17 -24.68
CA GLY A 14 22.80 25.35 -25.90
C GLY A 14 22.29 23.91 -25.91
N LYS A 15 21.47 23.42 -24.96
CA LYS A 15 20.78 22.12 -25.12
C LYS A 15 19.30 22.31 -25.42
N LYS A 16 18.85 21.89 -26.61
CA LYS A 16 17.42 21.88 -26.98
C LYS A 16 16.65 21.09 -25.91
N PRO A 17 15.48 21.55 -25.45
CA PRO A 17 14.70 20.83 -24.45
C PRO A 17 14.23 19.50 -25.02
N ASP A 18 14.97 18.42 -24.72
CA ASP A 18 14.58 17.09 -25.14
C ASP A 18 13.47 16.56 -24.21
N SER A 19 12.28 16.44 -24.80
CA SER A 19 11.11 15.88 -24.13
C SER A 19 11.35 14.43 -23.69
N ALA A 20 12.14 13.65 -24.44
CA ALA A 20 12.45 12.26 -24.12
C ALA A 20 13.34 12.17 -22.87
N GLU A 21 14.46 12.90 -22.82
CA GLU A 21 15.36 12.95 -21.65
C GLU A 21 14.61 13.44 -20.39
N LYS A 22 13.71 14.43 -20.52
CA LYS A 22 12.86 14.89 -19.41
C LYS A 22 11.93 13.78 -18.92
N ARG A 23 11.27 13.04 -19.82
CA ARG A 23 10.36 11.95 -19.47
C ARG A 23 11.10 10.80 -18.79
N ALA A 24 12.31 10.46 -19.25
CA ALA A 24 13.16 9.45 -18.62
C ALA A 24 13.48 9.81 -17.16
N ARG A 25 13.92 11.05 -16.89
CA ARG A 25 14.19 11.54 -15.52
C ARG A 25 12.94 11.52 -14.63
N GLN A 26 11.78 11.89 -15.16
CA GLN A 26 10.52 11.86 -14.42
C GLN A 26 10.06 10.42 -14.14
N ALA A 27 10.21 9.52 -15.11
CA ALA A 27 9.86 8.12 -14.99
C ALA A 27 10.66 7.45 -13.88
N GLU A 28 11.98 7.68 -13.81
CA GLU A 28 12.83 7.12 -12.76
C GLU A 28 12.39 7.58 -11.36
N LYS A 29 12.15 8.88 -11.19
CA LYS A 29 11.63 9.44 -9.92
C LYS A 29 10.26 8.87 -9.53
N ARG A 30 9.40 8.58 -10.49
CA ARG A 30 8.09 7.93 -10.25
C ARG A 30 8.27 6.45 -9.93
N ARG A 31 9.18 5.76 -10.62
CA ARG A 31 9.51 4.35 -10.44
C ARG A 31 9.95 4.07 -9.00
N ILE A 32 10.91 4.84 -8.47
CA ILE A 32 11.43 4.67 -7.11
C ILE A 32 10.31 4.82 -6.06
N ARG A 33 9.49 5.88 -6.18
CA ARG A 33 8.35 6.12 -5.26
C ARG A 33 7.29 5.02 -5.34
N ASN A 34 6.96 4.58 -6.55
CA ASN A 34 5.98 3.53 -6.75
C ASN A 34 6.50 2.16 -6.27
N LYS A 35 7.80 1.89 -6.46
CA LYS A 35 8.46 0.67 -5.97
C LYS A 35 8.37 0.59 -4.45
N SER A 36 8.75 1.67 -3.76
CA SER A 36 8.70 1.75 -2.29
C SER A 36 7.29 1.48 -1.73
N ARG A 37 6.25 2.13 -2.28
CA ARG A 37 4.86 1.89 -1.85
C ARG A 37 4.39 0.46 -2.14
N LYS A 38 4.73 -0.09 -3.31
CA LYS A 38 4.38 -1.47 -3.67
C LYS A 38 5.06 -2.48 -2.75
N SER A 39 6.34 -2.26 -2.42
CA SER A 39 7.07 -3.12 -1.49
C SER A 39 6.50 -3.01 -0.07
N GLU A 40 6.16 -1.80 0.39
CA GLU A 40 5.57 -1.60 1.71
C GLU A 40 4.27 -2.41 1.86
N ILE A 41 3.35 -2.31 0.89
CA ILE A 41 2.10 -3.08 0.92
C ILE A 41 2.40 -4.58 0.93
N LYS A 42 3.34 -5.06 0.11
CA LYS A 42 3.72 -6.48 0.06
C LYS A 42 4.23 -6.96 1.42
N THR A 43 5.07 -6.17 2.09
CA THR A 43 5.63 -6.50 3.40
C THR A 43 4.55 -6.52 4.48
N ARG A 44 3.68 -5.49 4.56
CA ARG A 44 2.59 -5.45 5.55
C ARG A 44 1.61 -6.61 5.35
N MET A 45 1.22 -6.89 4.10
CA MET A 45 0.35 -8.03 3.78
C MET A 45 1.00 -9.37 4.17
N LYS A 46 2.31 -9.53 3.93
CA LYS A 46 3.03 -10.74 4.33
C LYS A 46 2.98 -10.93 5.85
N LYS A 47 3.25 -9.89 6.64
CA LYS A 47 3.16 -9.95 8.10
C LYS A 47 1.77 -10.39 8.59
N VAL A 48 0.70 -9.88 7.97
CA VAL A 48 -0.66 -10.31 8.31
C VAL A 48 -0.89 -11.79 7.97
N PHE A 49 -0.39 -12.25 6.82
CA PHE A 49 -0.54 -13.66 6.44
C PHE A 49 0.26 -14.59 7.33
N ASP A 50 1.50 -14.23 7.67
CA ASP A 50 2.33 -15.03 8.57
C ASP A 50 1.64 -15.15 9.95
N ALA A 51 1.11 -14.05 10.50
CA ALA A 51 0.37 -14.06 11.78
C ALA A 51 -0.94 -14.88 11.71
N LEU A 52 -1.70 -14.80 10.61
CA LEU A 52 -2.92 -15.60 10.43
C LEU A 52 -2.62 -17.09 10.25
N ASP A 53 -1.54 -17.44 9.56
CA ASP A 53 -1.14 -18.82 9.33
C ASP A 53 -0.58 -19.45 10.62
N GLU A 54 0.06 -18.66 11.50
CA GLU A 54 0.42 -19.07 12.87
C GLU A 54 -0.83 -19.31 13.73
N LEU A 55 -1.80 -18.38 13.69
CA LEU A 55 -3.05 -18.51 14.46
C LEU A 55 -3.84 -19.75 14.03
N LYS A 56 -3.89 -20.05 12.73
CA LYS A 56 -4.56 -21.25 12.20
C LYS A 56 -3.97 -22.56 12.71
N LYS A 57 -2.67 -22.60 13.01
CA LYS A 57 -1.99 -23.81 13.48
C LYS A 57 -2.17 -24.07 14.97
N LYS A 58 -2.46 -23.03 15.76
CA LYS A 58 -2.72 -23.16 17.19
C LYS A 58 -4.15 -23.66 17.40
N THR A 59 -4.29 -24.79 18.07
CA THR A 59 -5.60 -25.45 18.30
C THR A 59 -6.46 -24.72 19.34
N GLU A 60 -5.83 -23.98 20.26
CA GLU A 60 -6.49 -23.25 21.35
C GLU A 60 -6.10 -21.77 21.35
N ALA A 61 -6.34 -21.08 20.23
CA ALA A 61 -6.20 -19.62 20.24
C ALA A 61 -7.30 -19.01 21.15
N GLN A 62 -6.93 -18.08 22.03
CA GLN A 62 -7.89 -17.22 22.74
C GLN A 62 -8.25 -16.01 21.87
N ALA A 63 -9.44 -15.45 22.08
CA ALA A 63 -9.92 -14.27 21.36
C ALA A 63 -8.97 -13.06 21.45
N ASP A 64 -8.16 -12.98 22.52
CA ASP A 64 -7.19 -11.91 22.75
C ASP A 64 -6.02 -11.93 21.75
N GLU A 65 -5.71 -13.08 21.13
CA GLU A 65 -4.67 -13.17 20.09
C GLU A 65 -5.12 -12.52 18.75
N ILE A 66 -6.39 -12.15 18.61
CA ILE A 66 -6.92 -11.49 17.40
C ILE A 66 -6.55 -10.00 17.39
N LEU A 67 -6.50 -9.35 18.56
CA LEU A 67 -6.20 -7.92 18.70
C LEU A 67 -4.90 -7.47 18.01
N PRO A 68 -3.76 -8.17 18.14
CA PRO A 68 -2.55 -7.81 17.41
C PRO A 68 -2.70 -7.98 15.89
N VAL A 69 -3.44 -8.99 15.43
CA VAL A 69 -3.70 -9.21 14.00
C VAL A 69 -4.56 -8.08 13.42
N GLU A 70 -5.56 -7.61 14.16
CA GLU A 70 -6.39 -6.48 13.73
C GLU A 70 -5.60 -5.19 13.60
N LYS A 71 -4.66 -4.92 14.51
CA LYS A 71 -3.72 -3.79 14.38
C LYS A 71 -2.90 -3.90 13.09
N LEU A 72 -2.36 -5.08 12.78
CA LEU A 72 -1.61 -5.31 11.53
C LEU A 72 -2.49 -5.14 10.28
N ILE A 73 -3.76 -5.56 10.34
CA ILE A 73 -4.73 -5.35 9.26
C ILE A 73 -5.00 -3.85 9.06
N ALA A 74 -5.19 -3.09 10.14
CA ALA A 74 -5.41 -1.65 10.07
C ALA A 74 -4.22 -0.91 9.43
N GLU A 75 -2.99 -1.29 9.79
CA GLU A 75 -1.77 -0.78 9.15
C GLU A 75 -1.73 -1.12 7.65
N ALA A 76 -2.06 -2.36 7.29
CA ALA A 76 -2.09 -2.79 5.89
C ALA A 76 -3.14 -2.01 5.09
N TYR A 77 -4.34 -1.77 5.65
CA TYR A 77 -5.38 -0.95 5.02
C TYR A 77 -4.92 0.49 4.83
N SER A 78 -4.31 1.10 5.85
CA SER A 78 -3.76 2.45 5.76
C SER A 78 -2.74 2.56 4.62
N ALA A 79 -1.82 1.59 4.49
CA ALA A 79 -0.83 1.58 3.42
C ALA A 79 -1.46 1.41 2.02
N ILE A 80 -2.47 0.54 1.89
CA ILE A 80 -3.20 0.33 0.62
C ILE A 80 -3.92 1.61 0.21
N ASP A 81 -4.65 2.25 1.12
CA ASP A 81 -5.44 3.44 0.81
C ASP A 81 -4.58 4.65 0.48
N LYS A 82 -3.47 4.84 1.21
CA LYS A 82 -2.47 5.85 0.86
C LYS A 82 -1.91 5.61 -0.55
N ALA A 83 -1.66 4.36 -0.94
CA ALA A 83 -1.16 4.06 -2.28
C ALA A 83 -2.22 4.28 -3.39
N VAL A 84 -3.50 4.06 -3.10
CA VAL A 84 -4.61 4.39 -4.00
C VAL A 84 -4.74 5.90 -4.14
N GLN A 85 -4.75 6.65 -3.03
CA GLN A 85 -4.83 8.12 -3.03
C GLN A 85 -3.66 8.77 -3.78
N LYS A 86 -2.45 8.22 -3.66
CA LYS A 86 -1.27 8.70 -4.41
C LYS A 86 -1.22 8.23 -5.87
N GLY A 87 -2.21 7.46 -6.34
CA GLY A 87 -2.30 6.98 -7.72
C GLY A 87 -1.26 5.90 -8.07
N THR A 88 -0.64 5.25 -7.09
CA THR A 88 0.28 4.13 -7.32
C THR A 88 -0.47 2.82 -7.60
N LEU A 89 -1.67 2.65 -7.03
CA LEU A 89 -2.59 1.55 -7.31
C LEU A 89 -3.93 2.09 -7.84
N HIS A 90 -4.57 1.31 -8.70
CA HIS A 90 -5.96 1.55 -9.07
C HIS A 90 -6.92 1.17 -7.94
N ARG A 91 -8.07 1.86 -7.85
CA ARG A 91 -9.09 1.64 -6.81
C ARG A 91 -9.53 0.19 -6.68
N ASN A 92 -9.74 -0.49 -7.81
CA ASN A 92 -10.16 -1.90 -7.81
C ASN A 92 -9.05 -2.80 -7.27
N THR A 93 -7.79 -2.53 -7.63
CA THR A 93 -6.64 -3.30 -7.09
C THR A 93 -6.50 -3.11 -5.58
N GLY A 94 -6.77 -1.91 -5.06
CA GLY A 94 -6.87 -1.66 -3.62
C GLY A 94 -7.98 -2.49 -2.97
N ALA A 95 -9.19 -2.43 -3.54
CA ALA A 95 -10.35 -3.18 -3.06
C ALA A 95 -10.11 -4.71 -3.05
N HIS A 96 -9.53 -5.26 -4.11
CA HIS A 96 -9.18 -6.69 -4.18
C HIS A 96 -8.19 -7.10 -3.08
N ARG A 97 -7.21 -6.24 -2.75
CA ARG A 97 -6.25 -6.53 -1.67
C ARG A 97 -6.90 -6.52 -0.29
N LYS A 98 -7.81 -5.57 -0.03
CA LYS A 98 -8.60 -5.54 1.22
C LYS A 98 -9.49 -6.77 1.35
N SER A 99 -10.23 -7.08 0.28
CA SER A 99 -11.09 -8.26 0.20
C SER A 99 -10.31 -9.54 0.48
N ARG A 100 -9.08 -9.67 -0.06
CA ARG A 100 -8.20 -10.82 0.21
C ARG A 100 -7.83 -10.95 1.69
N LEU A 101 -7.50 -9.85 2.37
CA LEU A 101 -7.16 -9.86 3.81
C LEU A 101 -8.38 -10.25 4.65
N ALA A 102 -9.53 -9.62 4.38
CA ALA A 102 -10.78 -9.90 5.07
C ALA A 102 -11.24 -11.37 4.90
N ARG A 103 -11.15 -11.91 3.67
CA ARG A 103 -11.51 -13.31 3.41
C ARG A 103 -10.65 -14.29 4.21
N ARG A 104 -9.36 -13.99 4.37
CA ARG A 104 -8.43 -14.85 5.10
C ARG A 104 -8.65 -14.77 6.60
N LYS A 105 -8.95 -13.59 7.15
CA LYS A 105 -9.39 -13.41 8.54
C LYS A 105 -10.63 -14.27 8.83
N LYS A 106 -11.69 -14.12 8.02
CA LYS A 106 -12.93 -14.90 8.16
C LYS A 106 -12.72 -16.41 8.10
N ALA A 107 -11.83 -16.88 7.23
CA ALA A 107 -11.51 -18.31 7.14
C ALA A 107 -10.88 -18.86 8.43
N VAL A 108 -10.07 -18.06 9.12
CA VAL A 108 -9.49 -18.42 10.41
C VAL A 108 -10.55 -18.38 11.52
N GLU A 109 -11.43 -17.38 11.53
CA GLU A 109 -12.55 -17.30 12.47
C GLU A 109 -13.50 -18.50 12.36
N ILE A 110 -13.80 -18.94 11.13
CA ILE A 110 -14.62 -20.14 10.87
C ILE A 110 -13.90 -21.41 11.34
N HIS A 111 -12.59 -21.52 11.11
CA HIS A 111 -11.80 -22.70 11.52
C HIS A 111 -11.81 -22.90 13.05
N HIS A 112 -11.77 -21.81 13.81
CA HIS A 112 -11.83 -21.84 15.28
C HIS A 112 -13.27 -21.80 15.82
N ALA A 113 -14.27 -21.90 14.94
CA ALA A 113 -15.70 -21.89 15.27
C ALA A 113 -16.19 -20.61 16.00
N TRP A 114 -15.49 -19.48 15.90
CA TRP A 114 -15.94 -18.20 16.48
C TRP A 114 -17.03 -17.52 15.66
N TYR A 115 -17.17 -17.90 14.40
CA TYR A 115 -18.17 -17.34 13.50
C TYR A 115 -18.70 -18.41 12.56
N THR A 116 -20.02 -18.60 12.60
CA THR A 116 -20.75 -19.43 11.62
C THR A 116 -21.61 -18.48 10.80
N PRO A 117 -21.34 -18.30 9.49
CA PRO A 117 -22.21 -17.48 8.66
C PRO A 117 -23.59 -18.13 8.61
N GLN A 118 -24.60 -17.41 9.09
CA GLN A 118 -25.99 -17.78 8.86
C GLN A 118 -26.31 -17.55 7.37
N PRO A 119 -27.06 -18.45 6.72
CA PRO A 119 -27.59 -18.16 5.40
C PRO A 119 -28.47 -16.92 5.53
N VAL A 120 -28.12 -15.88 4.77
CA VAL A 120 -29.00 -14.72 4.64
C VAL A 120 -30.07 -15.16 3.65
N ASP A 121 -31.28 -15.40 4.15
CA ASP A 121 -32.44 -15.72 3.31
C ASP A 121 -32.55 -14.65 2.21
N ALA A 122 -32.66 -15.12 0.96
CA ALA A 122 -32.52 -14.31 -0.26
C ALA A 122 -33.66 -13.30 -0.44
#